data_AF-A0A367YHW7-F1
#
_entry.id   AF-A0A367YHW7-F1
#
_cell.length_a   1.000
_cell.length_b   1.000
_cell.length_c   1.000
_cell.angle_alpha   90.00
_cell.angle_beta   90.00
_cell.angle_gamma   90.00
#
_symmetry.space_group_name_H-M   'P 1'
#
loop_
_entity.id
_entity.type
_entity.pdbx_description
1 polymer ?
#
loop_
_entity_poly.entity_id
_entity_poly.type
_entity_poly.pdbx_seq_one_letter_code
_entity_poly.pdbx_strand_id
1 'polypeptide(L)'
;MKFFIDDLPVLFPYPRIYPEQYAYMCDIKKTLDVGGNCILEMPSGTGKTISLLSLTVAYQMHYPEHRKIVYCSRTMSEIEKALIELHKLMEYRASELGEVEDFRGLGLTSRKNLCLHPTISKERKGVVVDEKCRRITNGQLKDKIEKGVVTEADQLSNPEANTLCSFHEKLYEYEPHNLIPPVFIRLMH
;
A
#
# COMPACT_ATOMS: atom_id res chain seq x y z
N MET A 1 6.06 -5.49 23.49
CA MET A 1 5.44 -6.44 24.44
C MET A 1 4.88 -7.62 23.68
N LYS A 2 5.00 -8.85 24.21
CA LYS A 2 4.31 -10.04 23.70
C LYS A 2 3.19 -10.43 24.65
N PHE A 3 1.98 -10.64 24.14
CA PHE A 3 0.86 -11.17 24.90
C PHE A 3 0.04 -12.13 24.04
N PHE A 4 -0.88 -12.86 24.67
CA PHE A 4 -1.71 -13.85 24.01
C PHE A 4 -3.18 -13.42 24.03
N ILE A 5 -3.84 -13.57 22.89
CA ILE A 5 -5.30 -13.53 22.79
C ILE A 5 -5.71 -14.94 22.39
N ASP A 6 -6.27 -15.68 23.35
CA ASP A 6 -6.48 -17.12 23.26
C ASP A 6 -5.17 -17.86 22.89
N ASP A 7 -5.11 -18.44 21.69
CA ASP A 7 -3.99 -19.16 21.12
C ASP A 7 -3.06 -18.29 20.26
N LEU A 8 -3.44 -17.05 19.98
CA LEU A 8 -2.72 -16.16 19.07
C LEU A 8 -1.64 -15.34 19.80
N PRO A 9 -0.34 -15.53 19.50
CA PRO A 9 0.73 -14.67 20.03
C PRO A 9 0.75 -13.33 19.29
N VAL A 10 0.47 -12.24 20.01
CA VAL A 10 0.50 -10.89 19.46
C VAL A 10 1.72 -10.11 19.96
N LEU A 11 2.48 -9.56 19.01
CA LEU A 11 3.59 -8.65 19.25
C LEU A 11 3.10 -7.21 19.10
N PHE A 12 3.25 -6.42 20.16
CA PHE A 12 2.78 -5.04 20.22
C PHE A 12 3.97 -4.08 20.45
N PRO A 13 4.14 -3.05 19.61
CA PRO A 13 5.35 -2.23 19.61
C PRO A 13 5.43 -1.20 20.75
N TYR A 14 4.43 -1.18 21.63
CA TYR A 14 4.40 -0.30 22.79
C TYR A 14 4.54 -1.09 24.10
N PRO A 15 5.04 -0.44 25.18
CA PRO A 15 5.32 -1.11 26.44
C PRO A 15 4.06 -1.43 27.26
N ARG A 16 2.90 -0.83 26.94
CA ARG A 16 1.63 -1.07 27.63
C ARG A 16 0.49 -1.11 26.63
N ILE A 17 -0.47 -1.99 26.87
CA ILE A 17 -1.75 -2.08 26.17
C ILE A 17 -2.87 -1.62 27.11
N TYR A 18 -3.81 -0.85 26.59
CA TYR A 18 -5.00 -0.43 27.35
C TYR A 18 -6.05 -1.56 27.38
N PRO A 19 -6.83 -1.71 28.47
CA PRO A 19 -7.89 -2.71 28.54
C PRO A 19 -8.89 -2.64 27.38
N GLU A 20 -9.21 -1.43 26.92
CA GLU A 20 -10.12 -1.20 25.80
C GLU A 20 -9.52 -1.67 24.47
N GLN A 21 -8.21 -1.51 24.28
CA GLN A 21 -7.50 -2.05 23.11
C GLN A 21 -7.51 -3.58 23.12
N TYR A 22 -7.29 -4.19 24.28
CA TYR A 22 -7.31 -5.64 24.43
C TYR A 22 -8.70 -6.20 24.10
N ALA A 23 -9.76 -5.61 24.66
CA ALA A 23 -11.15 -6.00 24.37
C ALA A 23 -11.46 -5.89 22.87
N TYR A 24 -11.05 -4.79 22.24
CA TYR A 24 -11.21 -4.58 20.80
C TYR A 24 -10.52 -5.67 19.97
N MET A 25 -9.30 -6.05 20.34
CA MET A 25 -8.57 -7.11 19.63
C MET A 25 -9.20 -8.49 19.83
N CYS A 26 -9.73 -8.79 21.02
CA CYS A 26 -10.49 -10.02 21.25
C CYS A 26 -11.73 -10.12 20.35
N ASP A 27 -12.49 -9.02 20.19
CA ASP A 27 -13.71 -9.03 19.38
C ASP A 27 -13.41 -9.12 17.88
N ILE A 28 -12.31 -8.52 17.40
CA ILE A 28 -11.82 -8.74 16.03
C ILE A 28 -11.41 -10.20 15.84
N LYS A 29 -10.64 -10.79 16.76
CA LYS A 29 -10.19 -12.19 16.64
C LYS A 29 -11.38 -13.12 16.49
N LYS A 30 -12.38 -13.02 17.38
CA LYS A 30 -13.62 -13.81 17.29
C LYS A 30 -14.29 -13.68 15.93
N THR A 31 -14.32 -12.47 15.37
CA THR A 31 -14.92 -12.24 14.05
C THR A 31 -14.09 -12.88 12.93
N LEU A 32 -12.76 -12.80 13.01
CA LEU A 32 -11.85 -13.41 12.05
C LEU A 32 -11.92 -14.95 12.08
N ASP A 33 -12.04 -15.53 13.28
CA ASP A 33 -12.17 -16.97 13.52
C ASP A 33 -13.48 -17.51 12.95
N VAL A 34 -14.61 -16.83 13.19
CA VAL A 34 -15.94 -17.25 12.68
C VAL A 34 -16.07 -17.02 11.17
N GLY A 35 -15.41 -15.98 10.64
CA GLY A 35 -15.56 -15.55 9.26
C GLY A 35 -16.88 -14.80 9.03
N GLY A 36 -16.83 -13.47 9.16
CA GLY A 36 -17.99 -12.62 8.96
C GLY A 36 -17.66 -11.12 9.03
N ASN A 37 -18.70 -10.31 9.01
CA ASN A 37 -18.57 -8.85 9.14
C ASN A 37 -18.77 -8.45 10.61
N CYS A 38 -17.93 -7.54 11.11
CA CYS A 38 -18.12 -6.89 12.40
C CYS A 38 -18.21 -5.38 12.25
N ILE A 39 -18.97 -4.76 13.15
CA ILE A 39 -18.98 -3.31 13.34
C ILE A 39 -18.36 -3.06 14.69
N LEU A 40 -17.26 -2.33 14.71
CA LEU A 40 -16.51 -2.07 15.94
C LEU A 40 -16.29 -0.57 16.10
N GLU A 41 -16.68 -0.07 17.27
CA GLU A 41 -16.48 1.32 17.66
C GLU A 41 -15.28 1.42 18.59
N MET A 42 -14.40 2.39 18.32
CA MET A 42 -13.30 2.75 19.21
C MET A 42 -13.24 4.28 19.30
N PRO A 43 -13.08 4.85 20.51
CA PRO A 43 -12.91 6.28 20.69
C PRO A 43 -11.61 6.76 20.03
N SER A 44 -11.60 8.02 19.57
CA SER A 44 -10.44 8.61 18.92
C SER A 44 -9.24 8.72 19.89
N GLY A 45 -8.02 8.63 19.35
CA GLY A 45 -6.78 8.79 20.11
C GLY A 45 -6.33 7.57 20.92
N THR A 46 -7.06 6.45 20.89
CA THR A 46 -6.76 5.24 21.67
C THR A 46 -5.94 4.18 20.93
N GLY A 47 -5.25 4.55 19.85
CA GLY A 47 -4.39 3.60 19.12
C GLY A 47 -5.15 2.48 18.39
N LYS A 48 -6.32 2.78 17.82
CA LYS A 48 -7.12 1.84 17.00
C LYS A 48 -6.30 1.21 15.88
N THR A 49 -5.57 2.03 15.15
CA THR A 49 -4.79 1.62 13.97
C THR A 49 -3.75 0.59 14.35
N ILE A 50 -2.87 0.87 15.32
CA ILE A 50 -1.85 -0.09 15.73
C ILE A 50 -2.43 -1.37 16.34
N SER A 51 -3.53 -1.28 17.09
CA SER A 51 -4.19 -2.45 17.68
C SER A 51 -4.74 -3.38 16.60
N LEU A 52 -5.40 -2.81 15.59
CA LEU A 52 -5.89 -3.55 14.43
C LEU A 52 -4.75 -4.17 13.62
N LEU A 53 -3.70 -3.40 13.31
CA LEU A 53 -2.56 -3.90 12.53
C LEU A 53 -1.81 -5.01 13.27
N SER A 54 -1.56 -4.84 14.57
CA SER A 54 -0.83 -5.84 15.38
C SER A 54 -1.56 -7.17 15.42
N LEU A 55 -2.89 -7.15 15.60
CA LEU A 55 -3.70 -8.36 15.59
C LEU A 55 -3.74 -8.99 14.20
N THR A 56 -3.99 -8.21 13.16
CA THR A 56 -4.20 -8.76 11.81
C THR A 56 -2.91 -9.36 11.24
N VAL A 57 -1.76 -8.72 11.48
CA VAL A 57 -0.45 -9.27 11.10
C VAL A 57 -0.15 -10.55 11.90
N ALA A 58 -0.39 -10.54 13.22
CA ALA A 58 -0.20 -11.74 14.04
C ALA A 58 -1.08 -12.90 13.54
N TYR A 59 -2.35 -12.62 13.22
CA TYR A 59 -3.29 -13.61 12.70
C TYR A 59 -2.81 -14.20 11.36
N GLN A 60 -2.37 -13.35 10.43
CA GLN A 60 -1.88 -13.78 9.13
C GLN A 60 -0.60 -14.63 9.22
N MET A 61 0.25 -14.39 10.22
CA MET A 61 1.49 -15.15 10.42
C MET A 61 1.27 -16.45 11.20
N HIS A 62 0.26 -16.49 12.08
CA HIS A 62 -0.02 -17.67 12.89
C HIS A 62 -0.82 -18.74 12.13
N TYR A 63 -1.75 -18.33 11.27
CA TYR A 63 -2.61 -19.24 10.53
C TYR A 63 -2.14 -19.38 9.06
N PRO A 64 -2.10 -20.61 8.50
CA PRO A 64 -1.67 -20.84 7.12
C PRO A 64 -2.66 -20.34 6.06
N GLU A 65 -3.85 -19.89 6.48
CA GLU A 65 -4.79 -19.23 5.58
C GLU A 65 -4.27 -17.86 5.15
N HIS A 66 -3.71 -17.78 3.95
CA HIS A 66 -3.24 -16.54 3.36
C HIS A 66 -4.42 -15.59 3.05
N ARG A 67 -4.79 -14.78 4.03
CA ARG A 67 -5.75 -13.69 3.88
C ARG A 67 -5.03 -12.40 3.53
N LYS A 68 -5.50 -11.70 2.49
CA LYS A 68 -4.99 -10.36 2.14
C LYS A 68 -5.67 -9.31 3.00
N ILE A 69 -4.88 -8.44 3.62
CA ILE A 69 -5.39 -7.33 4.44
C ILE A 69 -5.64 -6.13 3.54
N VAL A 70 -6.88 -5.63 3.51
CA VAL A 70 -7.23 -4.40 2.81
C VAL A 70 -7.64 -3.36 3.83
N TYR A 71 -6.79 -2.36 4.04
CA TYR A 71 -7.06 -1.24 4.94
C TYR A 71 -7.59 -0.05 4.15
N CYS A 72 -8.84 0.33 4.39
CA CYS A 72 -9.48 1.47 3.73
C CYS A 72 -9.54 2.66 4.66
N SER A 73 -9.05 3.81 4.19
CA SER A 73 -9.11 5.07 4.92
C SER A 73 -9.76 6.18 4.09
N ARG A 74 -10.25 7.23 4.76
CA ARG A 74 -10.91 8.35 4.09
C ARG A 74 -9.91 9.37 3.55
N THR A 75 -8.82 9.59 4.26
CA THR A 75 -7.84 10.64 3.92
C THR A 75 -6.44 10.08 3.69
N MET A 76 -5.66 10.79 2.87
CA MET A 76 -4.27 10.43 2.59
C MET A 76 -3.41 10.42 3.86
N SER A 77 -3.61 11.39 4.76
CA SER A 77 -2.85 11.48 6.02
C SER A 77 -3.09 10.28 6.94
N GLU A 78 -4.27 9.67 6.91
CA GLU A 78 -4.54 8.43 7.65
C GLU A 78 -3.80 7.24 7.03
N ILE A 79 -3.74 7.14 5.70
CA ILE A 79 -2.99 6.09 4.99
C ILE A 79 -1.51 6.20 5.34
N GLU A 80 -0.93 7.40 5.28
CA GLU A 80 0.48 7.63 5.63
C GLU A 80 0.78 7.24 7.08
N LYS A 81 -0.09 7.63 8.03
CA LYS A 81 0.05 7.24 9.44
C LYS A 81 -0.03 5.72 9.61
N ALA A 82 -0.97 5.06 8.95
CA ALA A 82 -1.11 3.60 9.01
C ALA A 82 0.13 2.90 8.46
N LEU A 83 0.72 3.38 7.37
CA LEU A 83 1.96 2.82 6.81
C LEU A 83 3.16 3.02 7.75
N ILE A 84 3.27 4.18 8.40
CA ILE A 84 4.32 4.43 9.40
C ILE A 84 4.15 3.52 10.62
N GLU A 85 2.92 3.32 11.09
CA GLU A 85 2.63 2.41 12.20
C GLU A 85 2.92 0.95 11.83
N LEU A 86 2.56 0.54 10.61
CA LEU A 86 2.84 -0.79 10.08
C LEU A 86 4.35 -1.03 9.96
N HIS A 87 5.11 -0.03 9.51
CA HIS A 87 6.57 -0.12 9.45
C HIS A 87 7.20 -0.31 10.83
N LYS A 88 6.80 0.51 11.81
CA LYS A 88 7.24 0.38 13.21
C LYS A 88 6.89 -0.98 13.81
N LEU A 89 5.71 -1.50 13.50
CA LEU A 89 5.29 -2.83 13.92
C LEU A 89 6.23 -3.91 13.36
N MET A 90 6.54 -3.84 12.05
CA MET A 90 7.43 -4.82 11.42
C MET A 90 8.88 -4.72 11.91
N GLU A 91 9.40 -3.51 12.13
CA GLU A 91 10.73 -3.31 12.76
C GLU A 91 10.76 -3.93 14.17
N TYR A 92 9.72 -3.69 14.97
CA TYR A 92 9.61 -4.28 16.30
C TYR A 92 9.56 -5.81 16.24
N ARG A 93 8.76 -6.37 15.33
CA ARG A 93 8.68 -7.82 15.13
C ARG A 93 10.01 -8.43 14.71
N ALA A 94 10.73 -7.79 13.78
CA ALA A 94 12.06 -8.23 13.35
C ALA A 94 13.06 -8.24 14.51
N SER A 95 13.02 -7.23 15.38
CA SER A 95 13.91 -7.17 16.55
C SER A 95 13.61 -8.25 17.61
N GLU A 96 12.35 -8.62 17.78
CA GLU A 96 11.91 -9.61 18.80
C GLU A 96 12.04 -11.06 18.30
N LEU A 97 11.82 -11.30 17.01
CA LEU A 97 11.90 -12.63 16.40
C LEU A 97 13.31 -12.96 15.91
N GLY A 98 14.16 -11.94 15.66
CA GLY A 98 15.50 -12.11 15.11
C GLY A 98 15.52 -12.42 13.61
N GLU A 99 14.36 -12.42 12.95
CA GLU A 99 14.18 -12.68 11.52
C GLU A 99 13.23 -11.64 10.92
N VAL A 100 13.48 -11.25 9.66
CA VAL A 100 12.59 -10.38 8.90
C VAL A 100 11.58 -11.24 8.17
N GLU A 101 10.33 -11.19 8.62
CA GLU A 101 9.21 -11.87 7.95
C GLU A 101 8.98 -11.31 6.53
N ASP A 102 8.64 -12.18 5.57
CA ASP A 102 8.23 -11.75 4.22
C ASP A 102 6.81 -11.15 4.26
N PHE A 103 6.74 -9.88 4.60
CA PHE A 103 5.50 -9.11 4.65
C PHE A 103 5.59 -7.86 3.79
N ARG A 104 4.68 -7.75 2.82
CA ARG A 104 4.63 -6.62 1.88
C ARG A 104 3.49 -5.67 2.22
N GLY A 105 3.84 -4.45 2.62
CA GLY A 105 2.91 -3.33 2.81
C GLY A 105 2.89 -2.41 1.60
N LEU A 106 1.71 -2.12 1.05
CA LEU A 106 1.54 -1.19 -0.08
C LEU A 106 0.59 -0.04 0.27
N GLY A 107 1.08 1.19 0.12
CA GLY A 107 0.29 2.41 0.21
C GLY A 107 -0.27 2.84 -1.14
N LEU A 108 -1.52 2.52 -1.43
CA LEU A 108 -2.18 2.98 -2.65
C LEU A 108 -2.79 4.36 -2.45
N THR A 109 -2.39 5.31 -3.30
CA THR A 109 -2.96 6.67 -3.33
C THR A 109 -3.25 7.10 -4.77
N SER A 110 -3.71 8.34 -4.97
CA SER A 110 -4.04 8.86 -6.30
C SER A 110 -2.81 8.93 -7.21
N ARG A 111 -3.00 8.84 -8.54
CA ARG A 111 -1.91 8.95 -9.52
C ARG A 111 -1.10 10.23 -9.36
N LYS A 112 -1.74 11.32 -8.95
CA LYS A 112 -1.06 12.60 -8.66
C LYS A 112 0.09 12.46 -7.66
N ASN A 113 -0.05 11.59 -6.66
CA ASN A 113 0.94 11.42 -5.60
C ASN A 113 1.98 10.34 -5.92
N LEU A 114 1.73 9.51 -6.94
CA LEU A 114 2.59 8.38 -7.32
C LEU A 114 3.20 8.54 -8.72
N CYS A 115 2.95 9.66 -9.41
CA CYS A 115 3.43 9.89 -10.76
C CYS A 115 4.90 10.33 -10.75
N LEU A 116 5.75 9.60 -11.47
CA LEU A 116 7.18 9.91 -11.64
C LEU A 116 7.47 10.74 -12.89
N HIS A 117 6.50 10.87 -13.80
CA HIS A 117 6.71 11.54 -15.08
C HIS A 117 6.95 13.05 -14.86
N PRO A 118 8.11 13.62 -15.29
CA PRO A 118 8.60 14.92 -14.85
C PRO A 118 7.68 16.10 -15.20
N THR A 119 6.86 15.95 -16.24
CA THR A 119 5.91 16.97 -16.67
C THR A 119 4.52 16.78 -16.09
N ILE A 120 4.09 15.54 -15.86
CA ILE A 120 2.73 15.23 -15.40
C ILE A 120 2.63 15.36 -13.89
N SER A 121 3.68 14.98 -13.15
CA SER A 121 3.73 15.10 -11.69
C SER A 121 3.61 16.55 -11.20
N LYS A 122 3.95 17.53 -12.04
CA LYS A 122 3.86 18.97 -11.72
C LYS A 122 2.43 19.52 -11.79
N GLU A 123 1.48 18.76 -12.34
CA GLU A 123 0.10 19.21 -12.49
C GLU A 123 -0.64 19.30 -11.16
N ARG A 124 -1.37 20.41 -10.95
CA ARG A 124 -2.06 20.66 -9.67
C ARG A 124 -3.35 19.85 -9.52
N LYS A 125 -4.05 19.57 -10.62
CA LYS A 125 -5.35 18.89 -10.63
C LYS A 125 -5.17 17.41 -10.94
N GLY A 126 -5.69 16.53 -10.08
CA GLY A 126 -5.62 15.08 -10.28
C GLY A 126 -6.27 14.63 -11.59
N VAL A 127 -7.39 15.24 -11.98
CA VAL A 127 -8.08 14.91 -13.24
C VAL A 127 -7.17 15.13 -14.47
N VAL A 128 -6.35 16.19 -14.46
CA VAL A 128 -5.41 16.48 -15.55
C VAL A 128 -4.26 15.47 -15.56
N VAL A 129 -3.78 15.07 -14.39
CA VAL A 129 -2.79 13.99 -14.25
C VAL A 129 -3.32 12.70 -14.87
N ASP A 130 -4.56 12.33 -14.53
CA ASP A 130 -5.18 11.10 -15.02
C ASP A 130 -5.37 11.12 -16.55
N GLU A 131 -5.80 12.25 -17.08
CA GLU A 131 -5.98 12.44 -18.53
C GLU A 131 -4.64 12.40 -19.28
N LYS A 132 -3.64 13.16 -18.83
CA LYS A 132 -2.31 13.16 -19.44
C LYS A 132 -1.66 11.78 -19.38
N CYS A 133 -1.74 11.12 -18.23
CA CYS A 133 -1.26 9.75 -18.06
C CYS A 133 -1.94 8.81 -19.06
N ARG A 134 -3.27 8.86 -19.19
CA ARG A 134 -4.01 8.03 -20.14
C ARG A 134 -3.62 8.27 -21.60
N ARG A 135 -3.23 9.50 -21.98
CA ARG A 135 -2.78 9.82 -23.35
C ARG A 135 -1.45 9.14 -23.67
N ILE A 136 -0.48 9.20 -22.75
CA ILE A 136 0.87 8.66 -22.97
C ILE A 136 1.02 7.17 -22.65
N THR A 137 0.01 6.54 -22.05
CA THR A 137 -0.04 5.07 -21.84
C THR A 137 -1.10 4.39 -22.72
N ASN A 138 -1.62 5.08 -23.73
CA ASN A 138 -2.64 4.52 -24.61
C ASN A 138 -2.04 3.49 -25.57
N GLY A 139 -2.58 2.26 -25.61
CA GLY A 139 -2.17 1.23 -26.56
C GLY A 139 -2.31 1.67 -28.03
N GLN A 140 -3.28 2.53 -28.35
CA GLN A 140 -3.43 3.07 -29.70
C GLN A 140 -2.28 3.99 -30.11
N LEU A 141 -1.65 4.69 -29.16
CA LEU A 141 -0.47 5.52 -29.44
C LEU A 141 0.74 4.62 -29.71
N LYS A 142 0.89 3.54 -28.92
CA LYS A 142 1.92 2.52 -29.13
C LYS A 142 1.83 1.89 -30.52
N ASP A 143 0.64 1.46 -30.94
CA ASP A 143 0.43 0.89 -32.28
C ASP A 143 0.79 1.88 -33.42
N LYS A 144 0.52 3.18 -33.22
CA LYS A 144 0.84 4.21 -34.22
C LYS A 144 2.33 4.47 -34.35
N ILE A 145 3.06 4.42 -33.24
CA ILE A 145 4.52 4.56 -33.21
C ILE A 145 5.16 3.31 -33.87
N GLU A 146 4.69 2.12 -33.53
CA GLU A 146 5.19 0.87 -34.15
C GLU A 146 4.92 0.80 -35.66
N LYS A 147 3.79 1.33 -36.11
CA LYS A 147 3.45 1.43 -37.55
C LYS A 147 4.17 2.59 -38.27
N GLY A 148 5.00 3.37 -37.58
CA GLY A 148 5.75 4.49 -38.15
C GLY A 148 4.88 5.67 -38.61
N VAL A 149 3.63 5.76 -38.13
CA VAL A 149 2.69 6.84 -38.48
C VAL A 149 3.05 8.14 -37.77
N VAL A 150 3.71 8.04 -36.61
CA VAL A 150 4.24 9.17 -35.85
C VAL A 150 5.74 9.23 -36.08
N THR A 151 6.21 10.28 -36.75
CA THR A 151 7.65 10.44 -37.04
C THR A 151 8.39 11.03 -35.84
N GLU A 152 9.72 10.88 -35.80
CA GLU A 152 10.56 11.49 -34.76
C GLU A 152 10.43 13.02 -34.71
N ALA A 153 10.11 13.66 -35.84
CA ALA A 153 9.80 15.09 -35.93
C ALA A 153 8.47 15.44 -35.22
N ASP A 154 7.46 14.56 -35.29
CA ASP A 154 6.19 14.73 -34.58
C ASP A 154 6.36 14.52 -33.07
N GLN A 155 7.28 13.64 -32.66
CA GLN A 155 7.63 13.44 -31.25
C GLN A 155 8.38 14.65 -30.68
N LEU A 156 9.26 15.27 -31.47
CA LEU A 156 10.01 16.46 -31.04
C LEU A 156 9.13 17.72 -30.99
N SER A 157 8.15 17.83 -31.89
CA SER A 157 7.23 18.98 -31.93
C SER A 157 6.16 18.95 -30.84
N ASN A 158 5.69 17.75 -30.44
CA ASN A 158 4.75 17.61 -29.32
C ASN A 158 5.02 16.37 -28.45
N PRO A 159 6.01 16.45 -27.55
CA PRO A 159 6.41 15.32 -26.71
C PRO A 159 5.30 14.82 -25.76
N GLU A 160 4.39 15.69 -25.34
CA GLU A 160 3.30 15.29 -24.42
C GLU A 160 2.18 14.49 -25.11
N ALA A 161 2.07 14.57 -26.44
CA ALA A 161 1.02 13.92 -27.21
C ALA A 161 1.51 12.69 -27.99
N ASN A 162 2.78 12.70 -28.38
CA ASN A 162 3.32 11.75 -29.37
C ASN A 162 4.37 10.79 -28.78
N THR A 163 4.68 10.90 -27.48
CA THR A 163 5.66 10.05 -26.80
C THR A 163 4.99 9.16 -25.76
N LEU A 164 5.47 7.92 -25.63
CA LEU A 164 5.03 7.00 -24.59
C LEU A 164 5.70 7.29 -23.25
N CYS A 165 5.03 6.91 -22.17
CA CYS A 165 5.61 7.00 -20.83
C CYS A 165 6.73 5.96 -20.66
N SER A 166 7.98 6.42 -20.59
CA SER A 166 9.14 5.56 -20.38
C SER A 166 9.06 4.73 -19.09
N PHE A 167 8.46 5.27 -18.03
CA PHE A 167 8.24 4.56 -16.76
C PHE A 167 7.19 3.45 -16.87
N HIS A 168 6.18 3.62 -17.73
CA HIS A 168 5.14 2.62 -17.93
C HIS A 168 5.63 1.49 -18.83
N GLU A 169 6.32 1.80 -19.92
CA GLU A 169 6.83 0.78 -20.84
C GLU A 169 7.88 -0.11 -20.16
N LYS A 170 8.78 0.48 -19.37
CA LYS A 170 9.74 -0.28 -18.57
C LYS A 170 9.10 -1.20 -17.54
N LEU A 171 7.85 -0.95 -17.14
CA LEU A 171 7.15 -1.83 -16.20
C LEU A 171 6.95 -3.24 -16.78
N TYR A 172 6.78 -3.34 -18.11
CA TYR A 172 6.62 -4.63 -18.80
C TYR A 172 7.92 -5.43 -18.91
N GLU A 173 9.07 -4.81 -18.63
CA GLU A 173 10.38 -5.47 -18.59
C GLU A 173 10.62 -6.19 -17.25
N TYR A 174 9.81 -5.90 -16.22
CA TYR A 174 9.94 -6.51 -14.89
C TYR A 174 8.96 -7.69 -14.70
N GLU A 175 9.41 -8.71 -13.95
CA GLU A 175 8.52 -9.81 -13.57
C GLU A 175 7.38 -9.33 -12.65
N PRO A 176 6.13 -9.77 -12.88
CA PRO A 176 4.96 -9.32 -12.10
C PRO A 176 5.10 -9.51 -10.58
N HIS A 177 5.84 -10.53 -10.14
CA HIS A 177 6.06 -10.84 -8.73
C HIS A 177 7.12 -9.96 -8.06
N ASN A 178 7.91 -9.23 -8.85
CA ASN A 178 9.02 -8.39 -8.39
C ASN A 178 8.80 -6.90 -8.66
N LEU A 179 7.57 -6.51 -9.04
CA LEU A 179 7.19 -5.10 -9.24
C LEU A 179 7.20 -4.30 -7.93
N ILE A 180 7.05 -4.98 -6.79
CA ILE A 180 7.03 -4.39 -5.46
C ILE A 180 8.16 -5.06 -4.68
N PRO A 181 9.23 -4.33 -4.32
CA PRO A 181 10.27 -4.90 -3.47
C PRO A 181 9.67 -5.45 -2.17
N PRO A 182 10.30 -6.47 -1.57
CA PRO A 182 9.87 -7.05 -0.30
C PRO A 182 9.94 -6.07 0.87
N VAL A 183 10.50 -4.87 0.66
CA VAL A 183 10.59 -3.79 1.64
C VAL A 183 9.56 -2.71 1.31
N PHE A 184 8.81 -2.28 2.33
CA PHE A 184 7.81 -1.20 2.31
C PHE A 184 8.09 -0.14 1.24
N ILE A 185 7.22 -0.05 0.23
CA ILE A 185 7.28 1.09 -0.67
C ILE A 185 6.56 2.27 -0.02
N ARG A 186 7.33 3.10 0.66
CA ARG A 186 6.98 4.51 0.80
C ARG A 186 7.33 5.15 -0.54
N LEU A 187 6.34 5.42 -1.39
CA LEU A 187 6.51 6.35 -2.52
C LEU A 187 6.62 7.76 -1.92
N MET A 188 7.74 8.00 -1.23
CA MET A 188 8.12 9.30 -0.76
C MET A 188 8.82 10.01 -1.91
N HIS A 189 8.20 11.10 -2.34
CA HIS A 189 8.85 12.12 -3.13
C HIS A 189 10.01 12.77 -2.34
#